data_AF-A0AAN6W2D2-F1
#
_entry.id   AF-A0AAN6W2D2-F1
#
_cell.length_a   1.000
_cell.length_b   1.000
_cell.length_c   1.000
_cell.angle_alpha   90.00
_cell.angle_beta   90.00
_cell.angle_gamma   90.00
#
_symmetry.space_group_name_H-M   'P 1'
#
loop_
_entity.id
_entity.type
_entity.pdbx_description
1 polymer ?
#
loop_
_entity_poly.entity_id
_entity_poly.type
_entity_poly.pdbx_seq_one_letter_code
_entity_poly.pdbx_strand_id
1 'polypeptide(L)'
;MAYSIIRDSIEPVIDILQASGFDENNNGYDPKSLWDLIHRVIPKISEEAWHILQTEMTDISVKNFDSLRTFLTRFHWLRRKLQDLGQSVPEKMLLTIVLRVVKPYDENWVESVKLLISTGNVDYLKLMDLLEKKAN
;
A
#
# COMPACT_ATOMS: atom_id res chain seq x y z
N MET A 1 33.37 -4.26 -11.26
CA MET A 1 32.71 -3.58 -10.12
C MET A 1 31.20 -3.50 -10.29
N ALA A 2 30.65 -2.97 -11.40
CA ALA A 2 29.20 -2.97 -11.63
C ALA A 2 28.58 -4.38 -11.72
N TYR A 3 29.27 -5.32 -12.40
CA TYR A 3 28.79 -6.70 -12.55
C TYR A 3 28.69 -7.47 -11.23
N SER A 4 29.65 -7.29 -10.32
CA SER A 4 29.62 -7.92 -8.99
C SER A 4 28.49 -7.36 -8.15
N ILE A 5 28.29 -6.03 -8.14
CA ILE A 5 27.19 -5.40 -7.40
C ILE A 5 25.82 -5.91 -7.88
N ILE A 6 25.63 -6.06 -9.19
CA ILE A 6 24.39 -6.60 -9.74
C ILE A 6 24.22 -8.07 -9.35
N ARG A 7 25.28 -8.89 -9.49
CA ARG A 7 25.25 -10.31 -9.12
C ARG A 7 24.90 -10.50 -7.64
N ASP A 8 25.59 -9.78 -6.76
CA ASP A 8 25.41 -9.87 -5.31
C ASP A 8 23.99 -9.42 -4.91
N SER A 9 23.38 -8.49 -5.67
CA SER A 9 22.01 -8.03 -5.42
C SER A 9 20.92 -9.02 -5.83
N ILE A 10 21.22 -9.95 -6.76
CA ILE A 10 20.27 -10.96 -7.25
C ILE A 10 20.52 -12.36 -6.69
N GLU A 11 21.70 -12.59 -6.08
CA GLU A 11 22.11 -13.88 -5.51
C GLU A 11 21.06 -14.46 -4.54
N PRO A 12 20.46 -13.69 -3.61
CA PRO A 12 19.41 -14.22 -2.73
C PRO A 12 18.17 -14.70 -3.47
N VAL A 13 17.83 -14.05 -4.60
CA VAL A 13 16.69 -14.44 -5.44
C VAL A 13 17.02 -15.72 -6.19
N ILE A 14 18.24 -15.84 -6.72
CA ILE A 14 18.72 -17.04 -7.40
C ILE A 14 18.72 -18.23 -6.45
N ASP A 15 19.22 -18.08 -5.22
CA ASP A 15 19.26 -19.13 -4.21
C ASP A 15 17.86 -19.68 -3.89
N ILE A 16 16.88 -18.79 -3.72
CA ILE A 16 15.48 -19.14 -3.46
C ILE A 16 14.88 -19.91 -4.66
N LEU A 17 15.16 -19.46 -5.88
CA LEU A 17 14.68 -20.10 -7.10
C LEU A 17 15.29 -21.49 -7.26
N GLN A 18 16.61 -21.64 -7.07
CA GLN A 18 17.31 -22.92 -7.15
C GLN A 18 16.84 -23.90 -6.08
N ALA A 19 16.69 -23.44 -4.83
CA ALA A 19 16.13 -24.25 -3.74
C ALA A 19 14.70 -24.74 -4.02
N SER A 20 13.99 -24.07 -4.92
CA SER A 20 12.61 -24.40 -5.31
C SER A 20 12.50 -25.13 -6.66
N GLY A 21 13.63 -25.61 -7.19
CA GLY A 21 13.71 -26.42 -8.40
C GLY A 21 13.98 -25.65 -9.70
N PHE A 22 14.40 -24.39 -9.64
CA PHE A 22 14.95 -23.69 -10.80
C PHE A 22 16.30 -24.30 -11.18
N ASP A 23 16.42 -24.73 -12.44
CA ASP A 23 17.67 -25.16 -13.04
C ASP A 23 17.87 -24.38 -14.34
N GLU A 24 18.89 -23.53 -14.34
CA GLU A 24 19.23 -22.64 -15.45
C GLU A 24 19.57 -23.43 -16.73
N ASN A 25 20.07 -24.67 -16.59
CA ASN A 25 20.45 -25.52 -17.71
C ASN A 25 19.29 -26.33 -18.30
N ASN A 26 18.28 -26.67 -17.48
CA ASN A 26 17.14 -27.48 -17.91
C ASN A 26 15.89 -26.65 -18.24
N ASN A 27 15.59 -25.64 -17.41
CA ASN A 27 14.35 -24.87 -17.48
C ASN A 27 14.58 -23.35 -17.62
N GLY A 28 15.84 -22.89 -17.64
CA GLY A 28 16.19 -21.46 -17.72
C GLY A 28 15.75 -20.77 -19.02
N TYR A 29 15.48 -21.54 -20.08
CA TYR A 29 15.05 -21.02 -21.38
C TYR A 29 13.52 -20.98 -21.56
N ASP A 30 12.73 -21.47 -20.59
CA ASP A 30 11.26 -21.36 -20.64
C ASP A 30 10.79 -20.18 -19.77
N PRO A 31 10.41 -19.03 -20.38
CA PRO A 31 9.98 -17.85 -19.64
C PRO A 31 8.71 -18.11 -18.82
N LYS A 32 7.86 -19.06 -19.24
CA LYS A 32 6.62 -19.37 -18.54
C LYS A 32 6.90 -20.15 -17.26
N SER A 33 7.74 -21.18 -17.34
CA SER A 33 8.15 -21.96 -16.17
C SER A 33 8.85 -21.08 -15.11
N LEU A 34 9.71 -20.15 -15.54
CA LEU A 34 10.34 -19.18 -14.64
C LEU A 34 9.31 -18.22 -14.02
N TRP A 35 8.37 -17.70 -14.82
CA TRP A 35 7.31 -16.83 -14.35
C TRP A 35 6.42 -17.50 -13.30
N ASP A 36 5.96 -18.72 -13.58
CA ASP A 36 5.11 -19.51 -12.70
C ASP A 36 5.87 -19.88 -11.41
N LEU A 37 7.17 -20.19 -11.52
CA LEU A 37 8.02 -20.48 -10.37
C LEU A 37 8.21 -19.24 -9.48
N ILE A 38 8.53 -18.08 -10.05
CA ILE A 38 8.66 -16.82 -9.31
C ILE A 38 7.36 -16.52 -8.56
N HIS A 39 6.20 -16.67 -9.22
CA HIS A 39 4.90 -16.42 -8.60
C HIS A 39 4.53 -17.42 -7.51
N ARG A 40 5.08 -18.63 -7.57
CA ARG A 40 4.86 -19.69 -6.58
C ARG A 40 5.78 -19.53 -5.36
N VAL A 41 7.03 -19.18 -5.59
CA VAL A 41 8.13 -19.31 -4.62
C VAL A 41 8.44 -17.99 -3.93
N ILE A 42 8.46 -16.91 -4.70
CA ILE A 42 8.71 -15.59 -4.16
C ILE A 42 7.35 -15.08 -3.71
N PRO A 43 7.08 -14.99 -2.39
CA PRO A 43 5.85 -14.37 -1.93
C PRO A 43 5.79 -12.97 -2.54
N LYS A 44 4.63 -12.61 -3.11
CA LYS A 44 4.43 -11.33 -3.80
C LYS A 44 4.90 -10.13 -2.95
N ILE A 45 4.91 -10.29 -1.62
CA ILE A 45 5.45 -9.38 -0.61
C ILE A 45 5.86 -10.17 0.64
N SER A 46 6.95 -9.79 1.31
CA SER A 46 7.30 -10.33 2.63
C SER A 46 6.28 -9.87 3.69
N GLU A 47 6.00 -10.69 4.70
CA GLU A 47 5.13 -10.29 5.83
C GLU A 47 5.59 -8.97 6.48
N GLU A 48 6.90 -8.73 6.49
CA GLU A 48 7.50 -7.47 6.91
C GLU A 48 7.04 -6.27 6.08
N ALA A 49 7.06 -6.38 4.74
CA ALA A 49 6.59 -5.30 3.88
C ALA A 49 5.07 -5.08 3.99
N TRP A 50 4.29 -6.12 4.26
CA TRP A 50 2.88 -5.96 4.64
C TRP A 50 2.73 -5.17 5.95
N HIS A 51 3.46 -5.57 6.99
CA HIS A 51 3.40 -4.92 8.30
C HIS A 51 3.81 -3.44 8.19
N ILE A 52 4.86 -3.13 7.44
CA ILE A 52 5.31 -1.76 7.18
C ILE A 52 4.20 -0.92 6.54
N LEU A 53 3.54 -1.44 5.50
CA LEU A 53 2.45 -0.72 4.82
C LEU A 53 1.24 -0.51 5.75
N GLN A 54 0.90 -1.50 6.57
CA GLN A 54 -0.20 -1.39 7.52
C GLN A 54 0.12 -0.36 8.62
N THR A 55 1.29 -0.44 9.23
CA THR A 55 1.75 0.51 10.25
C THR A 55 1.77 1.93 9.68
N GLU A 56 2.31 2.11 8.47
CA GLU A 56 2.31 3.42 7.84
C GLU A 56 0.89 3.95 7.63
N MET A 57 -0.04 3.11 7.16
CA MET A 57 -1.43 3.52 6.97
C MET A 57 -2.12 3.88 8.29
N THR A 58 -1.78 3.21 9.40
CA THR A 58 -2.35 3.52 10.72
C THR A 58 -1.67 4.69 11.40
N ASP A 59 -0.47 5.08 11.01
CA ASP A 59 0.30 6.15 11.68
C ASP A 59 0.43 7.42 10.84
N ILE A 60 0.03 7.37 9.56
CA ILE A 60 0.02 8.51 8.66
C ILE A 60 -0.73 9.68 9.31
N SER A 61 -0.16 10.88 9.24
CA SER A 61 -0.71 12.11 9.81
C SER A 61 -0.58 13.24 8.80
N VAL A 62 -1.59 14.10 8.64
CA VAL A 62 -1.54 15.24 7.70
C VAL A 62 -0.41 16.21 8.07
N LYS A 63 0.01 16.24 9.35
CA LYS A 63 1.12 17.06 9.85
C LYS A 63 2.47 16.68 9.24
N ASN A 64 2.61 15.47 8.71
CA ASN A 64 3.85 14.99 8.10
C ASN A 64 3.95 15.36 6.61
N PHE A 65 3.00 16.14 6.09
CA PHE A 65 2.93 16.51 4.68
C PHE A 65 2.75 18.02 4.53
N ASP A 66 3.34 18.58 3.48
CA ASP A 66 3.27 20.02 3.19
C ASP A 66 1.86 20.49 2.79
N SER A 67 1.01 19.55 2.32
CA SER A 67 -0.35 19.86 1.91
C SER A 67 -1.29 18.66 2.09
N LEU A 68 -2.59 18.96 2.20
CA LEU A 68 -3.65 17.95 2.24
C LEU A 68 -3.64 17.09 0.96
N ARG A 69 -3.27 17.66 -0.19
CA ARG A 69 -3.14 16.95 -1.47
C ARG A 69 -2.00 15.93 -1.46
N THR A 70 -0.84 16.28 -0.90
CA THR A 70 0.30 15.37 -0.77
C THR A 70 -0.06 14.19 0.14
N PHE A 71 -0.75 14.47 1.24
CA PHE A 71 -1.31 13.44 2.12
C PHE A 71 -2.28 12.50 1.38
N LEU A 72 -3.29 13.04 0.68
CA LEU A 72 -4.26 12.23 -0.05
C LEU A 72 -3.59 11.31 -1.07
N THR A 73 -2.61 11.84 -1.80
CA THR A 73 -1.83 11.06 -2.77
C THR A 73 -1.15 9.87 -2.11
N ARG A 74 -0.48 10.07 -0.95
CA ARG A 74 0.17 8.98 -0.21
C ARG A 74 -0.84 7.98 0.34
N PHE A 75 -1.96 8.47 0.88
CA PHE A 75 -3.02 7.62 1.42
C PHE A 75 -3.66 6.71 0.36
N HIS A 76 -3.96 7.25 -0.83
CA HIS A 76 -4.46 6.45 -1.96
C HIS A 76 -3.44 5.42 -2.43
N TRP A 77 -2.16 5.79 -2.46
CA TRP A 77 -1.09 4.85 -2.81
C TRP A 77 -1.01 3.69 -1.81
N LEU A 78 -1.05 3.97 -0.50
CA LEU A 78 -1.03 2.94 0.56
C LEU A 78 -2.23 2.00 0.45
N ARG A 79 -3.44 2.56 0.28
CA ARG A 79 -4.65 1.76 0.10
C ARG A 79 -4.55 0.84 -1.12
N ARG A 80 -4.11 1.37 -2.27
CA ARG A 80 -3.95 0.59 -3.49
C ARG A 80 -2.92 -0.53 -3.29
N LYS A 81 -1.80 -0.24 -2.63
CA LYS A 81 -0.79 -1.26 -2.32
C LYS A 81 -1.36 -2.36 -1.45
N LEU A 82 -2.08 -2.05 -0.38
CA LEU A 82 -2.73 -3.10 0.44
C LEU A 82 -3.76 -3.91 -0.36
N GLN A 83 -4.54 -3.28 -1.25
CA GLN A 83 -5.46 -3.99 -2.15
C GLN A 83 -4.75 -4.92 -3.13
N ASP A 84 -3.63 -4.48 -3.71
CA ASP A 84 -2.80 -5.30 -4.60
C ASP A 84 -2.26 -6.56 -3.87
N LEU A 85 -2.21 -6.53 -2.53
CA LEU A 85 -1.84 -7.66 -1.65
C LEU A 85 -3.03 -8.51 -1.22
N GLY A 86 -4.21 -8.29 -1.77
CA GLY A 86 -5.43 -8.97 -1.36
C GLY A 86 -5.95 -8.53 0.02
N GLN A 87 -5.39 -7.47 0.59
CA GLN A 87 -5.81 -6.93 1.88
C GLN A 87 -6.80 -5.78 1.65
N SER A 88 -8.08 -6.11 1.75
CA SER A 88 -9.13 -5.10 1.72
C SER A 88 -9.28 -4.48 3.09
N VAL A 89 -8.95 -3.19 3.21
CA VAL A 89 -9.22 -2.44 4.44
C VAL A 89 -10.72 -2.13 4.51
N PRO A 90 -11.42 -2.49 5.59
CA PRO A 90 -12.84 -2.21 5.73
C PRO A 90 -13.13 -0.71 5.58
N GLU A 91 -14.19 -0.38 4.86
CA GLU A 91 -14.54 1.01 4.57
C GLU A 91 -14.69 1.88 5.83
N LYS A 92 -15.33 1.33 6.86
CA LYS A 92 -15.46 2.00 8.17
C LYS A 92 -14.10 2.35 8.80
N MET A 93 -13.09 1.51 8.60
CA MET A 93 -11.74 1.75 9.08
C MET A 93 -11.07 2.86 8.26
N LEU A 94 -11.26 2.87 6.94
CA LEU A 94 -10.78 3.95 6.06
C LEU A 94 -11.36 5.30 6.47
N LEU A 95 -12.68 5.38 6.69
CA LEU A 95 -13.35 6.59 7.18
C LEU A 95 -12.71 7.07 8.50
N THR A 96 -12.54 6.15 9.45
CA THR A 96 -11.98 6.47 10.78
C THR A 96 -10.55 6.98 10.68
N ILE A 97 -9.69 6.32 9.90
CA ILE A 97 -8.30 6.73 9.69
C ILE A 97 -8.28 8.14 9.10
N VAL A 98 -9.03 8.38 8.03
CA VAL A 98 -9.03 9.66 7.32
C VAL A 98 -9.48 10.80 8.24
N LEU A 99 -10.58 10.62 8.98
CA LEU A 99 -11.07 11.65 9.91
C LEU A 99 -10.08 11.93 11.04
N ARG A 100 -9.49 10.89 11.64
CA ARG A 100 -8.47 11.03 12.68
C ARG A 100 -7.26 11.82 12.17
N VAL A 101 -6.86 11.55 10.94
CA VAL A 101 -5.65 12.12 10.32
C VAL A 101 -5.84 13.56 9.86
N VAL A 102 -7.06 13.91 9.42
CA VAL A 102 -7.42 15.27 9.00
C VAL A 102 -7.83 16.14 10.19
N LYS A 103 -8.23 15.56 11.33
CA LYS A 103 -8.65 16.29 12.53
C LYS A 103 -7.71 17.44 12.93
N PRO A 104 -6.37 17.29 12.92
CA PRO A 104 -5.48 18.38 13.29
C PRO A 104 -5.43 19.54 12.29
N TYR A 105 -5.91 19.35 11.06
CA TYR A 105 -5.99 20.39 10.03
C TYR A 105 -7.25 21.24 10.19
N ASP A 106 -8.40 20.60 10.46
CA ASP A 106 -9.67 21.30 10.67
C ASP A 106 -10.64 20.43 11.49
N GLU A 107 -10.66 20.66 12.80
CA GLU A 107 -11.49 19.89 13.74
C GLU A 107 -12.99 20.11 13.52
N ASN A 108 -13.42 21.35 13.26
CA ASN A 108 -14.83 21.68 13.06
C ASN A 108 -15.40 20.99 11.81
N TRP A 109 -14.63 20.97 10.74
CA TRP A 109 -15.00 20.25 9.53
C TRP A 109 -15.09 18.74 9.79
N VAL A 110 -14.14 18.15 10.53
CA VAL A 110 -14.17 16.72 10.87
C VAL A 110 -15.40 16.37 11.72
N GLU A 111 -15.77 17.17 12.71
CA GLU A 111 -16.98 16.90 13.52
C GLU A 111 -18.26 17.01 12.68
N SER A 112 -18.32 17.97 11.76
CA SER A 112 -19.44 18.10 10.80
C SER A 112 -19.57 16.86 9.91
N VAL A 113 -18.44 16.34 9.42
CA VAL A 113 -18.43 15.14 8.57
C VAL A 113 -18.77 13.88 9.36
N LYS A 114 -18.33 13.74 10.63
CA LYS A 114 -18.74 12.64 11.50
C LYS A 114 -20.25 12.58 11.67
N LEU A 115 -20.90 13.74 11.85
CA LEU A 115 -22.36 13.81 11.92
C LEU A 115 -22.99 13.28 10.61
N LEU A 116 -22.50 13.72 9.45
CA LEU A 116 -22.98 13.25 8.14
C LEU A 116 -22.80 11.74 7.93
N ILE A 117 -21.67 11.17 8.37
CA ILE A 117 -21.42 9.73 8.34
C ILE A 117 -22.43 9.00 9.24
N SER A 118 -22.68 9.50 10.45
CA SER A 118 -23.63 8.89 11.39
C SER A 118 -25.07 8.85 10.86
N THR A 119 -25.44 9.85 10.04
CA THR A 119 -26.74 9.92 9.35
C THR A 119 -26.82 9.07 8.07
N GLY A 120 -25.76 8.34 7.70
CA GLY A 120 -25.70 7.50 6.49
C GLY A 120 -25.53 8.27 5.18
N ASN A 121 -25.26 9.58 5.23
CA ASN A 121 -25.19 10.44 4.06
C ASN A 121 -23.82 10.46 3.36
N VAL A 122 -22.77 10.01 4.05
CA VAL A 122 -21.38 10.03 3.58
C VAL A 122 -20.78 8.63 3.67
N ASP A 123 -20.46 8.07 2.50
CA ASP A 123 -19.61 6.89 2.32
C ASP A 123 -18.15 7.32 2.07
N TYR A 124 -17.25 6.37 1.90
CA TYR A 124 -15.84 6.67 1.65
C TYR A 124 -15.60 7.50 0.39
N LEU A 125 -16.33 7.24 -0.70
CA LEU A 125 -16.14 7.97 -1.95
C LEU A 125 -16.54 9.43 -1.79
N LYS A 126 -17.69 9.69 -1.16
CA LYS A 126 -18.14 11.04 -0.82
C LYS A 126 -17.17 11.74 0.13
N LEU A 127 -16.57 11.02 1.09
CA LEU A 127 -15.55 11.60 1.97
C LEU A 127 -14.32 12.05 1.19
N MET A 128 -13.84 11.24 0.24
CA MET A 128 -12.70 11.61 -0.62
C MET A 128 -13.04 12.85 -1.47
N ASP A 129 -14.22 12.89 -2.09
CA ASP A 129 -14.67 14.07 -2.85
C ASP A 129 -14.70 15.34 -2.01
N LEU A 130 -15.20 15.26 -0.78
CA LEU A 130 -15.22 16.39 0.15
C LEU A 130 -13.81 16.83 0.55
N LEU A 131 -12.87 15.89 0.68
CA LEU A 131 -11.47 16.18 0.98
C LEU A 131 -10.73 16.79 -0.21
N GLU A 132 -10.95 16.30 -1.42
CA GLU A 132 -10.37 16.88 -2.63
C GLU A 132 -10.87 18.32 -2.85
N LYS A 133 -12.16 18.57 -2.61
CA LYS A 133 -12.73 19.93 -2.63
C LYS A 133 -12.14 20.83 -1.54
N LYS A 134 -11.74 20.27 -0.40
CA LYS A 134 -11.09 21.01 0.70
C LYS A 134 -9.59 21.23 0.47
N ALA A 135 -8.97 20.40 -0.38
CA ALA A 135 -7.55 20.46 -0.71
C ALA A 135 -7.22 21.40 -1.87
N ASN A 136 -8.23 21.84 -2.64
CA ASN A 136 -8.15 22.86 -3.69
C ASN A 136 -8.62 24.22 -3.16
#